data_AF-A0A389ML23-F1
#
_entry.id   AF-A0A389ML23-F1
#
_cell.length_a   1.000
_cell.length_b   1.000
_cell.length_c   1.000
_cell.angle_alpha   90.00
_cell.angle_beta   90.00
_cell.angle_gamma   90.00
#
_symmetry.space_group_name_H-M   'P 1'
#
loop_
_entity.id
_entity.type
_entity.pdbx_description
1 polymer ?
#
loop_
_entity_poly.entity_id
_entity_poly.type
_entity_poly.pdbx_seq_one_letter_code
_entity_poly.pdbx_strand_id
1 'polypeptide(L)'
;MRTPEIAEELRELAATHGLPRLAELADELRRRPPTRRAPVSSERMTPELRAQIRKFAASFPDLVQSKIAEHFNVSQGRVSETLAGYRE
;
A
#
# COMPACT_ATOMS: atom_id res chain seq x y z
N MET A 1 -5.09 25.14 3.67
CA MET A 1 -5.80 24.65 4.87
C MET A 1 -6.23 23.22 4.63
N ARG A 2 -5.90 22.32 5.55
CA ARG A 2 -6.14 20.87 5.52
C ARG A 2 -7.45 20.57 6.23
N THR A 3 -8.11 19.48 5.85
CA THR A 3 -9.37 19.04 6.48
C THR A 3 -9.34 18.94 8.02
N PRO A 4 -8.23 18.51 8.67
CA PRO A 4 -8.15 18.52 10.14
C PRO A 4 -8.17 19.94 10.73
N GLU A 5 -7.50 20.90 10.08
CA GLU A 5 -7.43 22.30 10.53
C GLU A 5 -8.83 22.93 10.48
N ILE A 6 -9.60 22.64 9.43
CA ILE A 6 -10.99 23.10 9.29
C ILE A 6 -11.89 22.48 10.37
N ALA A 7 -11.71 21.20 10.68
CA ALA A 7 -12.48 20.54 11.72
C ALA A 7 -12.19 21.12 13.12
N GLU A 8 -10.96 21.57 13.36
CA GLU A 8 -10.57 22.22 14.62
C GLU A 8 -11.18 23.62 14.73
N GLU A 9 -11.06 24.44 13.67
CA GLU A 9 -11.69 25.76 13.59
C GLU A 9 -13.21 25.69 13.80
N LEU A 10 -13.89 24.69 13.20
CA LEU A 10 -15.32 24.48 13.39
C LEU A 10 -15.69 24.14 14.84
N ARG A 11 -14.86 23.37 15.56
CA ARG A 11 -15.09 23.07 16.99
C ARG A 11 -14.87 24.30 17.87
N GLU A 12 -13.87 25.10 17.58
CA GLU A 12 -13.62 26.36 18.29
C GLU A 12 -14.76 27.36 18.11
N LEU A 13 -15.27 27.51 16.89
CA LEU A 13 -16.45 28.33 16.60
C LEU A 13 -17.71 27.78 17.27
N ALA A 14 -17.90 26.46 17.28
CA ALA A 14 -19.01 25.80 17.97
C ALA A 14 -19.01 26.15 19.47
N ALA A 15 -17.85 26.05 20.13
CA ALA A 15 -17.69 26.34 21.55
C ALA A 15 -17.86 27.83 21.87
N THR A 16 -17.28 28.70 21.04
CA THR A 16 -17.31 30.16 21.24
C THR A 16 -18.71 30.75 21.08
N HIS A 17 -19.47 30.26 20.10
CA HIS A 17 -20.78 30.82 19.75
C HIS A 17 -21.97 29.96 20.20
N GLY A 18 -21.71 28.83 20.87
CA GLY A 18 -22.77 27.91 21.31
C GLY A 18 -23.54 27.29 20.14
N LEU A 19 -22.84 26.96 19.05
CA LEU A 19 -23.42 26.43 17.81
C LEU A 19 -23.14 24.92 17.69
N PRO A 20 -23.96 24.04 18.31
CA PRO A 20 -23.70 22.59 18.33
C PRO A 20 -23.63 21.97 16.92
N ARG A 21 -24.32 22.56 15.94
CA ARG A 21 -24.28 22.12 14.54
C ARG A 21 -22.88 22.19 13.92
N LEU A 22 -22.03 23.13 14.33
CA LEU A 22 -20.66 23.23 13.82
C LEU A 22 -19.78 22.09 14.36
N ALA A 23 -20.02 21.66 15.60
CA ALA A 23 -19.35 20.49 16.18
C ALA A 23 -19.73 19.19 15.44
N GLU A 24 -21.02 19.01 15.11
CA GLU A 24 -21.48 17.88 14.30
C GLU A 24 -20.81 17.85 12.93
N LEU A 25 -20.71 19.00 12.26
CA LEU A 25 -20.05 19.12 10.96
C LEU A 25 -18.55 18.78 11.05
N ALA A 26 -17.87 19.21 12.11
CA ALA A 26 -16.47 18.86 12.34
C ALA A 26 -16.26 17.35 12.47
N ASP A 27 -17.23 16.62 13.03
CA ASP A 27 -17.15 15.16 13.19
C ASP A 27 -17.39 14.41 11.87
N GLU A 28 -18.18 14.97 10.95
CA GLU A 28 -18.37 14.43 9.60
C GLU A 28 -17.14 14.61 8.70
N LEU A 29 -16.26 15.56 8.99
CA LEU A 29 -15.02 15.79 8.24
C LEU A 29 -13.94 14.72 8.49
N ARG A 30 -14.13 13.82 9.46
CA ARG A 30 -13.14 12.77 9.74
C ARG A 30 -13.09 11.76 8.59
N ARG A 31 -11.89 11.31 8.26
CA ARG A 31 -11.71 10.21 7.31
C ARG A 31 -12.35 8.94 7.91
N ARG A 32 -13.28 8.33 7.18
CA ARG A 32 -13.83 7.02 7.56
C ARG A 32 -12.68 6.00 7.64
N PRO A 33 -12.58 5.21 8.73
CA PRO A 33 -11.54 4.20 8.82
C PRO A 33 -11.71 3.18 7.68
N PRO A 34 -10.59 2.61 7.16
CA PRO A 34 -10.68 1.56 6.17
C PRO A 34 -11.44 0.36 6.76
N THR A 35 -12.56 0.00 6.15
CA THR A 35 -13.44 -1.08 6.64
C THR A 35 -12.86 -2.46 6.39
N ARG A 36 -12.02 -2.63 5.36
CA ARG A 36 -11.37 -3.89 5.02
C ARG A 36 -10.06 -3.66 4.29
N ARG A 37 -9.05 -4.47 4.58
CA ARG A 37 -7.84 -4.60 3.74
C ARG A 37 -8.02 -5.75 2.75
N ALA A 38 -7.52 -5.58 1.54
CA ALA A 38 -7.49 -6.67 0.56
C ALA A 38 -6.62 -7.83 1.10
N PRO A 39 -7.01 -9.09 0.85
CA PRO A 39 -6.17 -10.23 1.21
C PRO A 39 -4.86 -10.20 0.39
N VAL A 40 -3.79 -10.75 0.96
CA VAL A 40 -2.52 -10.92 0.24
C VAL A 40 -2.70 -12.04 -0.78
N SER A 41 -2.51 -11.73 -2.06
CA SER A 41 -2.63 -12.70 -3.17
C SER A 41 -1.29 -13.23 -3.69
N SER A 42 -0.19 -12.51 -3.44
CA SER A 42 1.14 -12.89 -3.92
C SER A 42 1.79 -13.96 -3.04
N GLU A 43 2.59 -14.82 -3.65
CA GLU A 43 3.43 -15.76 -2.92
C GLU A 43 4.44 -15.06 -2.01
N ARG A 44 4.77 -15.70 -0.88
CA ARG A 44 5.82 -15.22 0.01
C ARG A 44 7.18 -15.45 -0.64
N MET A 45 8.03 -14.43 -0.62
CA MET A 45 9.38 -14.54 -1.17
C MET A 45 10.29 -15.32 -0.21
N THR A 46 10.44 -16.63 -0.43
CA THR A 46 11.37 -17.50 0.33
C THR A 46 12.73 -17.60 -0.36
N PRO A 47 13.80 -18.01 0.35
CA PRO A 47 15.11 -18.24 -0.26
C PRO A 47 15.07 -19.23 -1.43
N GLU A 48 14.24 -20.27 -1.32
CA GLU A 48 14.07 -21.30 -2.35
C GLU A 48 13.40 -20.71 -3.60
N LEU A 49 12.36 -19.88 -3.42
CA LEU A 49 11.70 -19.19 -4.52
C LEU A 49 12.66 -18.21 -5.22
N ARG A 50 13.50 -17.51 -4.46
CA ARG A 50 14.55 -16.64 -5.02
C ARG A 50 15.53 -17.43 -5.88
N ALA A 51 15.98 -18.59 -5.41
CA ALA A 51 16.87 -19.47 -6.17
C ALA A 51 16.20 -19.99 -7.45
N GLN A 52 14.91 -20.33 -7.40
CA GLN A 52 14.13 -20.73 -8.57
C GLN A 52 14.00 -19.58 -9.59
N ILE A 53 13.68 -18.37 -9.14
CA ILE A 53 13.60 -17.18 -10.00
C ILE A 53 14.94 -16.92 -10.71
N ARG A 54 16.07 -17.00 -9.99
CA ARG A 54 17.41 -16.82 -10.58
C ARG A 54 17.71 -17.87 -11.64
N LYS A 55 17.44 -19.16 -11.35
CA LYS A 55 17.64 -20.26 -12.31
C LYS A 55 16.75 -20.11 -13.55
N PHE A 56 15.49 -19.72 -13.34
CA PHE A 56 14.53 -19.53 -14.41
C PHE A 56 14.93 -18.35 -15.32
N ALA A 57 15.31 -17.21 -14.73
CA ALA A 57 15.79 -16.06 -15.49
C ALA A 57 17.08 -16.37 -16.28
N ALA A 58 18.00 -17.16 -15.70
CA ALA A 58 19.21 -17.60 -16.40
C ALA A 58 18.91 -18.55 -17.58
N SER A 59 17.82 -19.31 -17.51
CA SER A 59 17.38 -20.21 -18.59
C SER A 59 16.64 -19.47 -19.71
N PHE A 60 16.12 -18.27 -19.42
CA PHE A 60 15.36 -17.44 -20.36
C PHE A 60 15.82 -15.97 -20.28
N PRO A 61 17.02 -15.63 -20.78
CA PRO A 61 17.63 -14.32 -20.60
C PRO A 61 16.84 -13.17 -21.25
N ASP A 62 16.12 -13.45 -22.34
CA ASP A 62 15.31 -12.45 -23.06
C ASP A 62 13.89 -12.30 -22.49
N LEU A 63 13.53 -13.11 -21.50
CA LEU A 63 12.19 -13.07 -20.93
C LEU A 63 12.01 -11.85 -20.04
N VAL A 64 10.97 -11.07 -20.33
CA VAL A 64 10.65 -9.86 -19.57
C VAL A 64 10.31 -10.23 -18.13
N GLN A 65 10.79 -9.44 -17.17
CA GLN A 65 10.58 -9.69 -15.73
C GLN A 65 9.10 -9.78 -15.33
N SER A 66 8.20 -9.10 -16.03
CA SER A 66 6.75 -9.22 -15.81
C SER A 66 6.24 -10.64 -16.06
N LYS A 67 6.80 -11.35 -17.05
CA LYS A 67 6.46 -12.74 -17.35
C LYS A 67 7.02 -13.73 -16.33
N ILE A 68 8.21 -13.44 -15.81
CA ILE A 68 8.77 -14.18 -14.67
C ILE A 68 7.88 -13.99 -13.44
N ALA A 69 7.42 -12.75 -13.19
CA ALA A 69 6.55 -12.43 -12.06
C ALA A 69 5.18 -13.13 -12.16
N GLU A 70 4.57 -13.14 -13.35
CA GLU A 70 3.35 -13.92 -13.64
C GLU A 70 3.56 -15.41 -13.37
N HIS A 71 4.68 -15.99 -13.82
CA HIS A 71 4.98 -17.42 -13.67
C HIS A 71 5.06 -17.85 -12.21
N PHE A 72 5.66 -17.02 -11.34
CA PHE A 72 5.85 -17.31 -9.92
C PHE A 72 4.79 -16.67 -9.00
N ASN A 73 3.76 -16.02 -9.55
CA ASN A 73 2.73 -15.29 -8.80
C ASN A 73 3.32 -14.33 -7.73
N VAL A 74 4.34 -13.55 -8.13
CA VAL A 74 5.00 -12.53 -7.30
C VAL A 74 4.93 -11.17 -7.99
N SER A 75 5.28 -10.09 -7.28
CA SER A 75 5.38 -8.79 -7.93
C SER A 75 6.67 -8.66 -8.75
N GLN A 76 6.60 -7.94 -9.87
CA GLN A 76 7.77 -7.66 -10.72
C GLN A 76 8.91 -6.99 -9.94
N GLY A 77 8.59 -6.10 -9.00
CA GLY A 77 9.59 -5.48 -8.13
C GLY A 77 10.38 -6.50 -7.32
N ARG A 78 9.74 -7.58 -6.86
CA ARG A 78 10.42 -8.66 -6.12
C ARG A 78 11.32 -9.50 -7.01
N VAL A 79 10.96 -9.69 -8.27
CA VAL A 79 11.81 -10.33 -9.28
C VAL A 79 13.06 -9.47 -9.51
N SER A 80 12.88 -8.16 -9.74
CA SER A 80 13.99 -7.21 -9.91
C SER A 80 14.93 -7.21 -8.70
N GLU A 81 14.40 -7.11 -7.48
CA GLU A 81 15.18 -7.20 -6.23
C GLU A 81 16.01 -8.50 -6.15
N THR A 82 15.42 -9.62 -6.58
CA THR A 82 16.03 -10.95 -6.51
C THR A 82 17.16 -11.13 -7.52
N LEU A 83 17.01 -10.58 -8.72
CA LEU A 83 18.00 -10.64 -9.80
C LEU A 83 19.16 -9.67 -9.56
N ALA A 84 18.89 -8.50 -8.99
CA ALA A 84 19.92 -7.51 -8.67
C ALA A 84 20.71 -7.81 -7.38
N GLY A 85 20.26 -8.77 -6.56
CA GLY A 85 21.00 -9.22 -5.37
C GLY A 85 20.85 -8.33 -4.13
N TYR A 86 19.82 -7.48 -4.06
CA TYR A 86 19.68 -6.47 -2.99
C TYR A 86 19.25 -7.02 -1.61
N ARG A 87 18.83 -8.29 -1.51
CA ARG A 87 18.44 -8.92 -0.24
C ARG A 87 18.86 -10.39 -0.25
N GLU A 88 20.06 -10.66 0.24
CA GLU A 88 20.47 -11.97 0.75
C GLU A 88 20.39 -11.98 2.27
#